data_AF-A0A8T6BZ75-F1
#
_entry.id   AF-A0A8T6BZ75-F1
#
_cell.length_a   1.000
_cell.length_b   1.000
_cell.length_c   1.000
_cell.angle_alpha   90.00
_cell.angle_beta   90.00
_cell.angle_gamma   90.00
#
_symmetry.space_group_name_H-M   'P 1'
#
loop_
_entity.id
_entity.type
_entity.pdbx_description
1 polymer ?
#
loop_
_entity_poly.entity_id
_entity_poly.type
_entity_poly.pdbx_seq_one_letter_code
_entity_poly.pdbx_strand_id
1 'polypeptide(L)'
;MTRLRHRGVLLALLIGIGAGVLSVNVVSSAPHSCPYSGGGPPFAVESFEADQMRSIYLEAQLLAAENRLFPDDAEFAMPALNVGANRTASASATIPAQLLHAISWIESKINQVHINVPYGHVGAALISPDCGYGIMQVTSTIDNDGGLPSRYEALAISHFAYNIAAGAGILAEKWNEDYFPVVGESDPGYVESWYFALWAYNGWAWINHPGNPAYDPQRPPYDCDDDESGYWDYPYQERVLGCVLNPPVVNGQRLWKPHPVVLPDIASLTAPGGALDPDLFRQRLDQVRERMSLDLPGSAVPARLTIGGPESSREALLGMPELHGIPSEVELSSSELARGGTQLTIANEGSGLLAWRVVSTPSWLDVGIQAGVALGSGYDFSNMPQQSIIPISASAGGVPEGSHRGRIVLEFNYPDGSSETESVAISLDKRGAAYYEAGRPQS
;
A
#
# COMPACT_ATOMS: atom_id res chain seq x y z
N MET A 1 -35.05 17.50 -38.96
CA MET A 1 -33.70 17.91 -39.42
C MET A 1 -33.07 18.78 -38.34
N THR A 2 -32.32 18.19 -37.43
CA THR A 2 -31.41 18.93 -36.54
C THR A 2 -30.40 17.93 -35.98
N ARG A 3 -29.13 18.31 -36.09
CA ARG A 3 -27.95 17.43 -36.14
C ARG A 3 -27.45 17.06 -34.74
N LEU A 4 -27.12 15.77 -34.56
CA LEU A 4 -26.18 15.30 -33.55
C LEU A 4 -24.81 15.97 -33.76
N ARG A 5 -24.17 16.43 -32.67
CA ARG A 5 -22.74 16.71 -32.62
C ARG A 5 -22.12 15.87 -31.52
N HIS A 6 -21.41 14.82 -31.92
CA HIS A 6 -20.34 14.22 -31.14
C HIS A 6 -19.20 15.24 -31.00
N ARG A 7 -18.68 15.38 -29.78
CA ARG A 7 -17.34 15.94 -29.53
C ARG A 7 -16.61 14.98 -28.62
N GLY A 8 -15.72 14.19 -29.23
CA GLY A 8 -14.64 13.54 -28.50
C GLY A 8 -13.65 14.60 -28.04
N VAL A 9 -13.19 14.46 -26.80
CA VAL A 9 -12.08 15.25 -26.25
C VAL A 9 -10.92 14.27 -26.07
N LEU A 10 -9.91 14.44 -26.91
CA LEU A 10 -8.57 13.90 -26.72
C LEU A 10 -7.95 14.68 -25.56
N LEU A 11 -7.60 14.01 -24.46
CA LEU A 11 -6.84 14.60 -23.35
C LEU A 11 -5.35 14.43 -23.66
N ALA A 12 -4.67 15.54 -23.97
CA ALA A 12 -3.22 15.59 -24.09
C ALA A 12 -2.63 16.04 -22.73
N LEU A 13 -1.86 15.17 -22.08
CA LEU A 13 -1.04 15.50 -20.92
C LEU A 13 0.16 16.36 -21.38
N LEU A 14 0.33 17.54 -20.79
CA LEU A 14 1.55 18.33 -20.86
C LEU A 14 2.00 18.62 -19.43
N ILE A 15 3.05 17.94 -18.97
CA ILE A 15 3.71 18.19 -17.69
C ILE A 15 4.95 19.07 -17.95
N GLY A 16 4.96 20.23 -17.31
CA GLY A 16 6.05 21.21 -17.37
C GLY A 16 7.20 20.86 -16.44
N ILE A 17 8.41 20.93 -17.01
CA ILE A 17 9.71 20.78 -16.35
C ILE A 17 10.03 22.05 -15.55
N GLY A 18 10.49 21.90 -14.31
CA GLY A 18 11.07 22.98 -13.51
C GLY A 18 12.12 22.46 -12.54
N ALA A 19 13.34 22.25 -13.03
CA ALA A 19 14.50 21.90 -12.20
C ALA A 19 15.14 23.16 -11.59
N GLY A 20 15.24 23.20 -10.26
CA GLY A 20 16.04 24.15 -9.49
C GLY A 20 16.86 23.39 -8.46
N VAL A 21 18.16 23.35 -8.67
CA VAL A 21 19.15 22.53 -7.93
C VAL A 21 19.51 23.16 -6.59
N LEU A 22 19.42 22.39 -5.51
CA LEU A 22 20.25 22.53 -4.31
C LEU A 22 20.69 21.13 -3.83
N SER A 23 21.99 20.92 -3.88
CA SER A 23 22.67 19.64 -3.75
C SER A 23 22.74 19.17 -2.30
N VAL A 24 22.25 17.96 -2.02
CA VAL A 24 22.61 17.15 -0.85
C VAL A 24 23.15 15.83 -1.39
N ASN A 25 24.26 15.33 -0.85
CA ASN A 25 25.01 14.19 -1.37
C ASN A 25 24.11 12.96 -1.58
N VAL A 26 23.87 12.62 -2.84
CA VAL A 26 23.14 11.42 -3.28
C VAL A 26 24.12 10.25 -3.28
N VAL A 27 23.90 9.28 -2.37
CA VAL A 27 24.36 7.90 -2.57
C VAL A 27 23.77 7.45 -3.90
N SER A 28 24.60 6.98 -4.84
CA SER A 28 24.17 6.72 -6.21
C SER A 28 23.02 5.70 -6.22
N SER A 29 21.79 6.17 -6.45
CA SER A 29 20.62 5.32 -6.51
C SER A 29 20.57 4.61 -7.86
N ALA A 30 20.35 3.30 -7.82
CA ALA A 30 19.96 2.54 -8.99
C ALA A 30 18.65 3.14 -9.57
N PRO A 31 18.43 3.07 -10.90
CA PRO A 31 17.23 3.62 -11.52
C PRO A 31 15.97 2.98 -10.92
N HIS A 32 15.11 3.83 -10.35
CA HIS A 32 13.79 3.43 -9.82
C HIS A 32 12.96 2.88 -10.97
N SER A 33 12.32 1.72 -10.76
CA SER A 33 11.69 0.94 -11.83
C SER A 33 10.21 1.26 -12.08
N CYS A 34 9.58 2.13 -11.29
CA CYS A 34 8.14 2.36 -11.41
C CYS A 34 7.67 3.04 -12.72
N PRO A 35 6.37 2.98 -13.05
CA PRO A 35 5.86 3.46 -14.34
C PRO A 35 6.16 4.93 -14.67
N TYR A 36 6.31 5.82 -13.69
CA TYR A 36 6.67 7.22 -13.93
C TYR A 36 8.10 7.40 -14.51
N SER A 37 9.01 6.44 -14.29
CA SER A 37 10.35 6.40 -14.90
C SER A 37 10.44 5.52 -16.15
N GLY A 38 9.31 5.01 -16.65
CA GLY A 38 9.23 4.22 -17.88
C GLY A 38 9.58 2.73 -17.72
N GLY A 39 9.69 2.23 -16.48
CA GLY A 39 9.83 0.80 -16.16
C GLY A 39 8.51 0.12 -15.79
N GLY A 40 8.49 -1.21 -15.76
CA GLY A 40 7.40 -2.00 -15.18
C GLY A 40 7.53 -2.07 -13.65
N PRO A 41 6.49 -2.51 -12.91
CA PRO A 41 6.57 -2.57 -11.45
C PRO A 41 7.81 -3.37 -10.98
N PRO A 42 8.53 -2.93 -9.93
CA PRO A 42 9.79 -3.56 -9.48
C PRO A 42 9.62 -5.03 -9.11
N PHE A 43 8.44 -5.36 -8.59
CA PHE A 43 8.11 -6.68 -8.08
C PHE A 43 6.84 -7.21 -8.74
N ALA A 44 6.84 -8.50 -9.06
CA ALA A 44 5.66 -9.22 -9.50
C ALA A 44 4.96 -9.84 -8.28
N VAL A 45 3.98 -9.13 -7.72
CA VAL A 45 3.29 -9.54 -6.49
C VAL A 45 1.79 -9.66 -6.73
N GLU A 46 1.22 -10.77 -6.28
CA GLU A 46 -0.22 -10.95 -6.23
C GLU A 46 -0.76 -10.66 -4.83
N SER A 47 -1.99 -10.19 -4.76
CA SER A 47 -2.69 -9.92 -3.52
C SER A 47 -4.16 -10.29 -3.66
N PHE A 48 -4.84 -10.39 -2.53
CA PHE A 48 -6.27 -10.68 -2.44
C PHE A 48 -7.11 -9.39 -2.36
N GLU A 49 -8.22 -9.34 -3.12
CA GLU A 49 -9.21 -8.25 -3.06
C GLU A 49 -10.49 -8.71 -2.33
N ALA A 50 -10.88 -7.98 -1.29
CA ALA A 50 -12.07 -8.25 -0.49
C ALA A 50 -13.39 -8.10 -1.26
N ASP A 51 -14.51 -8.22 -0.54
CA ASP A 51 -15.83 -7.90 -1.07
C ASP A 51 -16.00 -6.40 -1.40
N GLN A 52 -17.06 -6.04 -2.10
CA GLN A 52 -17.34 -4.63 -2.42
C GLN A 52 -17.67 -3.78 -1.18
N MET A 53 -18.11 -4.41 -0.09
CA MET A 53 -18.47 -3.71 1.15
C MET A 53 -17.25 -3.34 1.99
N ARG A 54 -16.07 -3.88 1.66
CA ARG A 54 -14.77 -3.61 2.30
C ARG A 54 -14.75 -3.90 3.79
N SER A 55 -15.67 -4.76 4.24
CA SER A 55 -15.93 -5.03 5.66
C SER A 55 -14.65 -5.45 6.40
N ILE A 56 -13.92 -6.41 5.83
CA ILE A 56 -12.67 -6.93 6.41
C ILE A 56 -11.54 -5.88 6.43
N TYR A 57 -11.50 -4.95 5.46
CA TYR A 57 -10.48 -3.90 5.44
C TYR A 57 -10.78 -2.83 6.49
N LEU A 58 -12.06 -2.46 6.66
CA LEU A 58 -12.49 -1.54 7.70
C LEU A 58 -12.22 -2.15 9.10
N GLU A 59 -12.43 -3.46 9.27
CA GLU A 59 -12.07 -4.19 10.50
C GLU A 59 -10.55 -4.22 10.74
N ALA A 60 -9.76 -4.48 9.70
CA ALA A 60 -8.30 -4.43 9.79
C ALA A 60 -7.81 -3.04 10.21
N GLN A 61 -8.42 -1.97 9.69
CA GLN A 61 -8.09 -0.59 10.05
C GLN A 61 -8.41 -0.28 11.51
N LEU A 62 -9.47 -0.88 12.08
CA LEU A 62 -9.80 -0.76 13.50
C LEU A 62 -8.75 -1.45 14.38
N LEU A 63 -8.29 -2.63 13.98
CA LEU A 63 -7.22 -3.33 14.71
C LEU A 63 -5.87 -2.59 14.57
N ALA A 64 -5.55 -2.08 13.39
CA ALA A 64 -4.32 -1.32 13.15
C ALA A 64 -4.27 -0.02 13.97
N ALA A 65 -5.41 0.66 14.09
CA ALA A 65 -5.57 1.87 14.90
C ALA A 65 -5.15 1.69 16.36
N GLU A 66 -5.18 0.46 16.88
CA GLU A 66 -4.80 0.13 18.26
C GLU A 66 -3.51 -0.74 18.33
N ASN A 67 -2.75 -0.84 17.24
CA ASN A 67 -1.60 -1.74 17.12
C ASN A 67 -1.91 -3.23 17.39
N ARG A 68 -3.11 -3.70 17.05
CA ARG A 68 -3.59 -5.06 17.36
C ARG A 68 -3.38 -6.06 16.23
N LEU A 69 -2.97 -5.64 15.03
CA LEU A 69 -2.71 -6.56 13.92
C LEU A 69 -1.44 -7.38 14.14
N PHE A 70 -0.30 -6.72 14.35
CA PHE A 70 1.01 -7.37 14.50
C PHE A 70 1.87 -6.71 15.58
N PRO A 71 1.41 -6.66 16.85
CA PRO A 71 2.12 -5.94 17.93
C PRO A 71 3.53 -6.46 18.22
N ASP A 72 3.79 -7.74 17.92
CA ASP A 72 5.06 -8.42 18.20
C ASP A 72 5.98 -8.52 16.97
N ASP A 73 5.53 -8.08 15.79
CA ASP A 73 6.34 -8.03 14.58
C ASP A 73 7.06 -6.68 14.51
N ALA A 74 8.37 -6.66 14.72
CA ALA A 74 9.14 -5.40 14.78
C ALA A 74 9.08 -4.56 13.48
N GLU A 75 8.75 -5.16 12.33
CA GLU A 75 8.64 -4.43 11.06
C GLU A 75 7.24 -3.81 10.86
N PHE A 76 6.22 -4.30 11.59
CA PHE A 76 4.82 -3.89 11.41
C PHE A 76 4.13 -3.39 12.69
N ALA A 77 4.79 -3.52 13.85
CA ALA A 77 4.31 -2.97 15.10
C ALA A 77 4.37 -1.44 15.05
N MET A 78 3.26 -0.81 15.38
CA MET A 78 3.16 0.64 15.42
C MET A 78 3.97 1.21 16.59
N PRO A 79 4.84 2.21 16.36
CA PRO A 79 5.63 2.81 17.43
C PRO A 79 4.73 3.58 18.41
N ALA A 80 5.22 3.74 19.65
CA ALA A 80 4.59 4.64 20.63
C ALA A 80 4.54 6.08 20.11
N LEU A 81 3.55 6.86 20.56
CA LEU A 81 3.32 8.21 20.06
C LEU A 81 3.90 9.27 21.00
N ASN A 82 4.63 10.23 20.44
CA ASN A 82 5.13 11.40 21.16
C ASN A 82 4.01 12.42 21.37
N VAL A 83 3.75 12.79 22.64
CA VAL A 83 2.62 13.63 23.09
C VAL A 83 3.06 14.79 24.01
N GLY A 84 2.16 15.74 24.24
CA GLY A 84 2.42 17.02 24.89
C GLY A 84 2.96 18.06 23.89
N ALA A 85 2.84 19.36 24.19
CA ALA A 85 3.29 20.44 23.30
C ALA A 85 4.75 20.28 22.82
N ASN A 86 5.63 19.83 23.71
CA ASN A 86 7.04 19.60 23.41
C ASN A 86 7.36 18.17 22.95
N ARG A 87 6.37 17.27 22.97
CA ARG A 87 6.48 15.89 22.46
C ARG A 87 7.56 15.03 23.11
N THR A 88 7.85 15.33 24.38
CA THR A 88 8.84 14.60 25.19
C THR A 88 8.24 13.45 25.99
N ALA A 89 6.90 13.39 26.11
CA ALA A 89 6.19 12.28 26.72
C ALA A 89 5.76 11.27 25.64
N SER A 90 5.51 10.03 26.05
CA SER A 90 5.04 8.98 25.15
C SER A 90 3.71 8.41 25.63
N ALA A 91 2.83 8.09 24.69
CA ALA A 91 1.56 7.41 24.89
C ALA A 91 1.52 6.09 24.09
N SER A 92 0.54 5.25 24.40
CA SER A 92 0.24 4.05 23.62
C SER A 92 0.00 4.42 22.14
N ALA A 93 0.38 3.50 21.26
CA ALA A 93 0.17 3.61 19.82
C ALA A 93 -1.34 3.51 19.51
N THR A 94 -2.04 4.64 19.49
CA THR A 94 -3.46 4.70 19.17
C THR A 94 -3.76 5.82 18.18
N ILE A 95 -4.30 5.45 17.03
CA ILE A 95 -4.73 6.37 15.96
C ILE A 95 -6.27 6.38 15.95
N PRO A 96 -6.93 7.54 15.79
CA PRO A 96 -8.35 7.58 15.46
C PRO A 96 -8.63 6.74 14.20
N ALA A 97 -9.35 5.62 14.32
CA ALA A 97 -9.58 4.70 13.21
C ALA A 97 -10.23 5.36 11.98
N GLN A 98 -11.03 6.41 12.19
CA GLN A 98 -11.63 7.21 11.12
C GLN A 98 -10.58 7.83 10.19
N LEU A 99 -9.38 8.12 10.68
CA LEU A 99 -8.27 8.60 9.85
C LEU A 99 -7.76 7.49 8.92
N LEU A 100 -7.63 6.25 9.40
CA LEU A 100 -7.22 5.13 8.56
C LEU A 100 -8.30 4.78 7.52
N HIS A 101 -9.59 4.86 7.90
CA HIS A 101 -10.72 4.74 6.95
C HIS A 101 -10.62 5.82 5.86
N ALA A 102 -10.43 7.08 6.25
CA ALA A 102 -10.35 8.20 5.31
C ALA A 102 -9.11 8.15 4.41
N ILE A 103 -7.92 7.90 4.98
CA ILE A 103 -6.66 7.76 4.22
C ILE A 103 -6.80 6.67 3.19
N SER A 104 -7.20 5.46 3.58
CA SER A 104 -7.34 4.35 2.63
C SER A 104 -8.33 4.64 1.49
N TRP A 105 -9.40 5.39 1.76
CA TRP A 105 -10.34 5.82 0.71
C TRP A 105 -9.71 6.83 -0.26
N ILE A 106 -8.99 7.83 0.26
CA ILE A 106 -8.31 8.83 -0.55
C ILE A 106 -7.21 8.19 -1.40
N GLU A 107 -6.43 7.28 -0.81
CA GLU A 107 -5.27 6.66 -1.41
C GLU A 107 -5.62 5.65 -2.51
N SER A 108 -6.57 4.76 -2.24
CA SER A 108 -6.81 3.60 -3.12
C SER A 108 -8.28 3.31 -3.37
N LYS A 109 -9.20 4.13 -2.83
CA LYS A 109 -10.61 3.75 -2.67
C LYS A 109 -10.76 2.45 -1.88
N ILE A 110 -9.84 2.18 -0.94
CA ILE A 110 -9.72 0.96 -0.12
C ILE A 110 -9.49 -0.31 -0.94
N ASN A 111 -8.83 -0.22 -2.10
CA ASN A 111 -8.48 -1.38 -2.92
C ASN A 111 -7.08 -1.87 -2.57
N GLN A 112 -6.90 -3.18 -2.40
CA GLN A 112 -5.58 -3.79 -2.26
C GLN A 112 -5.02 -4.22 -3.61
N VAL A 113 -5.89 -4.59 -4.54
CA VAL A 113 -5.55 -5.20 -5.83
C VAL A 113 -5.92 -4.25 -6.97
N HIS A 114 -5.27 -4.40 -8.12
CA HIS A 114 -5.58 -3.64 -9.32
C HIS A 114 -7.07 -3.71 -9.68
N ILE A 115 -7.66 -2.57 -10.08
CA ILE A 115 -9.12 -2.37 -10.29
C ILE A 115 -9.80 -3.34 -11.27
N ASN A 116 -9.02 -4.03 -12.10
CA ASN A 116 -9.53 -5.01 -13.07
C ASN A 116 -9.73 -6.41 -12.45
N VAL A 117 -9.27 -6.63 -11.21
CA VAL A 117 -9.47 -7.89 -10.49
C VAL A 117 -10.84 -7.85 -9.83
N PRO A 118 -11.72 -8.85 -10.07
CA PRO A 118 -13.01 -8.91 -9.41
C PRO A 118 -12.86 -9.02 -7.88
N TYR A 119 -13.84 -8.49 -7.16
CA TYR A 119 -13.95 -8.71 -5.72
C TYR A 119 -13.93 -10.21 -5.38
N GLY A 120 -13.28 -10.54 -4.27
CA GLY A 120 -13.08 -11.93 -3.82
C GLY A 120 -12.03 -12.72 -4.59
N HIS A 121 -11.21 -12.09 -5.44
CA HIS A 121 -10.18 -12.77 -6.23
C HIS A 121 -8.76 -12.35 -5.84
N VAL A 122 -7.80 -13.20 -6.19
CA VAL A 122 -6.37 -12.89 -6.17
C VAL A 122 -5.97 -12.37 -7.55
N GLY A 123 -5.08 -11.37 -7.57
CA GLY A 123 -4.44 -10.90 -8.78
C GLY A 123 -3.37 -9.86 -8.48
N ALA A 124 -2.88 -9.16 -9.50
CA ALA A 124 -1.79 -8.20 -9.35
C ALA A 124 -2.13 -7.10 -8.31
N ALA A 125 -1.23 -6.90 -7.34
CA ALA A 125 -1.38 -5.87 -6.32
C ALA A 125 -1.63 -4.48 -6.95
N LEU A 126 -2.36 -3.62 -6.25
CA LEU A 126 -2.53 -2.23 -6.67
C LEU A 126 -1.21 -1.49 -6.52
N ILE A 127 -0.70 -0.96 -7.63
CA ILE A 127 0.53 -0.18 -7.68
C ILE A 127 0.23 1.12 -8.44
N SER A 128 0.39 2.26 -7.77
CA SER A 128 0.25 3.55 -8.45
C SER A 128 1.50 3.89 -9.28
N PRO A 129 1.41 4.84 -10.23
CA PRO A 129 2.55 5.26 -11.04
C PRO A 129 3.76 5.76 -10.24
N ASP A 130 3.55 6.26 -9.02
CA ASP A 130 4.54 6.76 -8.06
C ASP A 130 4.97 5.72 -7.00
N CYS A 131 4.75 4.42 -7.27
CA CYS A 131 5.14 3.29 -6.41
C CYS A 131 4.37 3.18 -5.09
N GLY A 132 3.12 3.64 -5.02
CA GLY A 132 2.24 3.39 -3.89
C GLY A 132 1.61 2.01 -3.97
N TYR A 133 1.78 1.21 -2.92
CA TYR A 133 1.32 -0.17 -2.87
C TYR A 133 0.07 -0.35 -2.00
N GLY A 134 -0.96 -0.99 -2.55
CA GLY A 134 -2.14 -1.49 -1.82
C GLY A 134 -3.04 -0.41 -1.20
N ILE A 135 -3.81 -0.81 -0.19
CA ILE A 135 -4.88 -0.02 0.45
C ILE A 135 -4.39 1.35 0.95
N MET A 136 -3.23 1.37 1.61
CA MET A 136 -2.68 2.55 2.25
C MET A 136 -1.65 3.28 1.38
N GLN A 137 -1.42 2.80 0.14
CA GLN A 137 -0.41 3.33 -0.79
C GLN A 137 0.96 3.50 -0.13
N VAL A 138 1.44 2.43 0.50
CA VAL A 138 2.77 2.37 1.15
C VAL A 138 3.84 2.65 0.10
N THR A 139 4.70 3.65 0.32
CA THR A 139 5.76 4.08 -0.62
C THR A 139 7.13 4.15 0.04
N SER A 140 7.22 4.85 1.18
CA SER A 140 8.50 5.29 1.78
C SER A 140 9.40 4.17 2.33
N THR A 141 8.88 2.96 2.45
CA THR A 141 9.54 1.79 3.04
C THR A 141 9.82 0.69 2.02
N ILE A 142 9.61 0.97 0.72
CA ILE A 142 9.84 0.04 -0.38
C ILE A 142 11.00 0.56 -1.23
N ASP A 143 12.06 -0.24 -1.37
CA ASP A 143 13.32 0.21 -1.98
C ASP A 143 13.21 0.29 -3.53
N ASN A 144 12.26 -0.44 -4.12
CA ASN A 144 11.95 -0.44 -5.56
C ASN A 144 13.18 -0.69 -6.47
N ASP A 145 14.21 -1.33 -5.92
CA ASP A 145 15.51 -1.61 -6.56
C ASP A 145 15.45 -2.78 -7.56
N GLY A 146 14.35 -3.54 -7.51
CA GLY A 146 14.07 -4.69 -8.38
C GLY A 146 14.76 -5.96 -7.87
N GLY A 147 14.37 -7.11 -8.43
CA GLY A 147 14.82 -8.41 -7.94
C GLY A 147 13.75 -9.09 -7.10
N LEU A 148 14.15 -9.85 -6.07
CA LEU A 148 13.21 -10.52 -5.17
C LEU A 148 12.89 -9.61 -3.98
N PRO A 149 11.61 -9.48 -3.58
CA PRO A 149 11.22 -8.60 -2.49
C PRO A 149 11.78 -9.10 -1.15
N SER A 150 12.14 -8.15 -0.28
CA SER A 150 12.37 -8.42 1.14
C SER A 150 11.10 -8.97 1.82
N ARG A 151 11.23 -9.45 3.07
CA ARG A 151 10.07 -9.91 3.84
C ARG A 151 9.03 -8.80 4.00
N TYR A 152 9.47 -7.62 4.44
CA TYR A 152 8.61 -6.46 4.60
C TYR A 152 7.87 -6.09 3.30
N GLU A 153 8.60 -5.95 2.17
CA GLU A 153 8.00 -5.60 0.89
C GLU A 153 6.99 -6.65 0.43
N ALA A 154 7.34 -7.94 0.53
CA ALA A 154 6.42 -9.02 0.17
C ALA A 154 5.12 -8.95 0.99
N LEU A 155 5.21 -8.78 2.30
CA LEU A 155 4.05 -8.72 3.19
C LEU A 155 3.21 -7.45 2.99
N ALA A 156 3.87 -6.28 2.95
CA ALA A 156 3.20 -4.99 2.78
C ALA A 156 2.47 -4.89 1.42
N ILE A 157 2.95 -5.58 0.38
CA ILE A 157 2.34 -5.56 -0.96
C ILE A 157 1.26 -6.66 -1.13
N SER A 158 1.51 -7.87 -0.61
CA SER A 158 0.65 -9.04 -0.90
C SER A 158 -0.51 -9.24 0.08
N HIS A 159 -0.45 -8.66 1.29
CA HIS A 159 -1.41 -8.95 2.35
C HIS A 159 -2.02 -7.67 2.93
N PHE A 160 -3.35 -7.51 2.80
CA PHE A 160 -4.06 -6.29 3.19
C PHE A 160 -3.80 -5.84 4.64
N ALA A 161 -3.78 -6.77 5.61
CA ALA A 161 -3.55 -6.42 7.00
C ALA A 161 -2.13 -5.86 7.24
N TYR A 162 -1.11 -6.45 6.61
CA TYR A 162 0.27 -5.94 6.69
C TYR A 162 0.40 -4.58 5.99
N ASN A 163 -0.29 -4.39 4.84
CA ASN A 163 -0.36 -3.09 4.18
C ASN A 163 -0.99 -2.00 5.08
N ILE A 164 -2.09 -2.34 5.75
CA ILE A 164 -2.79 -1.43 6.67
C ILE A 164 -1.93 -1.13 7.92
N ALA A 165 -1.27 -2.14 8.48
CA ALA A 165 -0.35 -1.97 9.60
C ALA A 165 0.84 -1.08 9.21
N ALA A 166 1.43 -1.28 8.03
CA ALA A 166 2.49 -0.44 7.49
C ALA A 166 2.03 1.02 7.31
N GLY A 167 0.85 1.26 6.75
CA GLY A 167 0.28 2.61 6.63
C GLY A 167 0.04 3.28 8.00
N ALA A 168 -0.48 2.55 8.98
CA ALA A 168 -0.63 3.05 10.35
C ALA A 168 0.73 3.38 10.99
N GLY A 169 1.73 2.52 10.80
CA GLY A 169 3.12 2.75 11.22
C GLY A 169 3.72 4.02 10.61
N ILE A 170 3.59 4.20 9.29
CA ILE A 170 4.05 5.41 8.59
C ILE A 170 3.37 6.66 9.15
N LEU A 171 2.06 6.62 9.38
CA LEU A 171 1.34 7.76 9.97
C LEU A 171 1.85 8.07 11.39
N ALA A 172 2.13 7.05 12.20
CA ALA A 172 2.72 7.21 13.53
C ALA A 172 4.17 7.74 13.48
N GLU A 173 4.96 7.34 12.48
CA GLU A 173 6.30 7.91 12.24
C GLU A 173 6.20 9.39 11.84
N LYS A 174 5.34 9.73 10.88
CA LYS A 174 5.09 11.14 10.48
C LYS A 174 4.57 11.97 11.63
N TRP A 175 3.71 11.38 12.45
CA TRP A 175 3.35 11.97 13.72
C TRP A 175 4.62 12.24 14.50
N ASN A 176 5.45 11.25 14.85
CA ASN A 176 6.61 11.37 15.75
C ASN A 176 7.77 12.28 15.31
N GLU A 177 7.79 12.78 14.09
CA GLU A 177 8.86 13.67 13.62
C GLU A 177 8.87 15.02 14.35
N ASP A 178 10.00 15.33 15.01
CA ASP A 178 10.12 16.47 15.93
C ASP A 178 10.17 17.83 15.26
N TYR A 179 10.42 17.88 13.95
CA TYR A 179 10.47 19.13 13.20
C TYR A 179 9.11 19.55 12.63
N PHE A 180 8.10 18.68 12.62
CA PHE A 180 6.77 19.09 12.17
C PHE A 180 6.04 19.93 13.22
N PRO A 181 5.24 20.93 12.78
CA PRO A 181 4.35 21.67 13.67
C PRO A 181 3.31 20.75 14.32
N VAL A 182 2.73 21.21 15.43
CA VAL A 182 1.76 20.43 16.21
C VAL A 182 0.43 21.17 16.32
N VAL A 183 -0.61 20.45 16.72
CA VAL A 183 -1.90 21.04 17.08
C VAL A 183 -2.19 20.75 18.55
N GLY A 184 -2.35 21.82 19.34
CA GLY A 184 -2.48 21.77 20.79
C GLY A 184 -1.34 21.01 21.45
N GLU A 185 -1.68 20.09 22.34
CA GLU A 185 -0.73 19.29 23.12
C GLU A 185 -0.38 17.95 22.45
N SER A 186 -0.52 17.82 21.12
CA SER A 186 -0.32 16.54 20.42
C SER A 186 -1.07 15.39 21.10
N ASP A 187 -2.38 15.58 21.37
CA ASP A 187 -3.22 14.55 21.95
C ASP A 187 -3.76 13.64 20.83
N PRO A 188 -3.32 12.37 20.73
CA PRO A 188 -3.72 11.49 19.64
C PRO A 188 -5.21 11.14 19.65
N GLY A 189 -5.91 11.44 20.76
CA GLY A 189 -7.35 11.25 20.89
C GLY A 189 -8.20 12.22 20.07
N TYR A 190 -7.63 13.25 19.44
CA TYR A 190 -8.36 14.20 18.59
C TYR A 190 -7.90 14.08 17.13
N VAL A 191 -8.84 13.97 16.19
CA VAL A 191 -8.50 13.88 14.76
C VAL A 191 -7.80 15.15 14.26
N GLU A 192 -8.17 16.30 14.80
CA GLU A 192 -7.55 17.60 14.49
C GLU A 192 -6.07 17.61 14.86
N SER A 193 -5.66 16.87 15.89
CA SER A 193 -4.26 16.80 16.30
C SER A 193 -3.34 16.20 15.24
N TRP A 194 -3.89 15.42 14.30
CA TRP A 194 -3.14 14.75 13.25
C TRP A 194 -2.91 15.61 12.00
N TYR A 195 -3.39 16.87 11.96
CA TYR A 195 -3.36 17.72 10.76
C TYR A 195 -2.02 17.73 10.01
N PHE A 196 -0.91 17.94 10.73
CA PHE A 196 0.42 17.99 10.13
C PHE A 196 0.99 16.61 9.77
N ALA A 197 0.66 15.58 10.54
CA ALA A 197 1.02 14.20 10.23
C ALA A 197 0.31 13.73 8.95
N LEU A 198 -0.96 14.10 8.75
CA LEU A 198 -1.72 13.83 7.53
C LEU A 198 -1.10 14.52 6.32
N TRP A 199 -0.73 15.80 6.44
CA TRP A 199 -0.01 16.49 5.38
C TRP A 199 1.29 15.76 5.05
N ALA A 200 2.08 15.41 6.06
CA ALA A 200 3.35 14.70 5.89
C ALA A 200 3.20 13.26 5.37
N TYR A 201 2.04 12.60 5.58
CA TYR A 201 1.74 11.26 5.09
C TYR A 201 1.76 11.22 3.55
N ASN A 202 1.03 12.14 2.91
CA ASN A 202 1.09 12.29 1.46
C ASN A 202 2.38 12.95 0.99
N GLY A 203 2.87 13.93 1.76
CA GLY A 203 4.13 14.59 1.51
C GLY A 203 4.09 16.04 1.96
N TRP A 204 5.11 16.44 2.72
CA TRP A 204 5.33 17.83 3.13
C TRP A 204 5.75 18.69 1.94
N ALA A 205 4.79 19.02 1.08
CA ALA A 205 5.02 19.69 -0.20
C ALA A 205 4.08 20.90 -0.35
N TRP A 206 4.53 21.89 -1.13
CA TRP A 206 3.76 23.11 -1.43
C TRP A 206 2.42 22.81 -2.09
N ILE A 207 2.33 21.74 -2.88
CA ILE A 207 1.06 21.35 -3.49
C ILE A 207 -0.01 21.11 -2.42
N ASN A 208 0.35 20.49 -1.29
CA ASN A 208 -0.53 20.22 -0.16
C ASN A 208 -0.68 21.40 0.82
N HIS A 209 -0.06 22.55 0.54
CA HIS A 209 -0.18 23.72 1.40
C HIS A 209 -1.59 24.33 1.26
N PRO A 210 -2.32 24.59 2.35
CA PRO A 210 -3.71 25.05 2.26
C PRO A 210 -3.86 26.48 1.71
N GLY A 211 -2.81 27.28 1.81
CA GLY A 211 -2.68 28.59 1.16
C GLY A 211 -2.12 28.55 -0.28
N ASN A 212 -2.04 27.37 -0.90
CA ASN A 212 -1.68 27.28 -2.32
C ASN A 212 -2.76 27.94 -3.18
N PRO A 213 -2.43 28.91 -4.07
CA PRO A 213 -3.40 29.62 -4.92
C PRO A 213 -4.21 28.75 -5.88
N ALA A 214 -3.85 27.48 -6.04
CA ALA A 214 -4.66 26.51 -6.78
C ALA A 214 -6.00 26.20 -6.07
N TYR A 215 -6.08 26.43 -4.76
CA TYR A 215 -7.26 26.12 -3.95
C TYR A 215 -8.09 27.37 -3.65
N ASP A 216 -9.41 27.22 -3.65
CA ASP A 216 -10.32 28.28 -3.19
C ASP A 216 -10.19 28.44 -1.66
N PRO A 217 -9.80 29.62 -1.13
CA PRO A 217 -9.69 29.84 0.31
C PRO A 217 -11.03 29.78 1.05
N GLN A 218 -12.17 29.81 0.34
CA GLN A 218 -13.52 29.68 0.88
C GLN A 218 -14.15 28.31 0.58
N ARG A 219 -13.35 27.33 0.13
CA ARG A 219 -13.83 25.97 -0.15
C ARG A 219 -14.57 25.37 1.06
N PRO A 220 -15.73 24.69 0.84
CA PRO A 220 -16.41 23.97 1.92
C PRO A 220 -15.58 22.77 2.38
N PRO A 221 -15.94 22.06 3.46
CA PRO A 221 -15.31 20.78 3.77
C PRO A 221 -15.41 19.82 2.57
N TYR A 222 -14.35 19.06 2.29
CA TYR A 222 -14.38 18.02 1.25
C TYR A 222 -15.46 16.98 1.60
N ASP A 223 -16.26 16.59 0.60
CA ASP A 223 -17.27 15.56 0.73
C ASP A 223 -16.85 14.33 -0.07
N CYS A 224 -16.59 13.21 0.63
CA CYS A 224 -16.13 11.98 0.00
C CYS A 224 -17.26 11.16 -0.61
N ASP A 225 -18.51 11.57 -0.37
CA ASP A 225 -19.70 11.02 -0.99
C ASP A 225 -20.06 11.71 -2.32
N ASP A 226 -19.50 12.90 -2.56
CA ASP A 226 -19.84 13.72 -3.71
C ASP A 226 -18.70 13.77 -4.73
N ASP A 227 -18.91 13.13 -5.88
CA ASP A 227 -17.97 13.15 -7.01
C ASP A 227 -17.78 14.57 -7.58
N GLU A 228 -18.69 15.53 -7.30
CA GLU A 228 -18.58 16.93 -7.73
C GLU A 228 -17.67 17.77 -6.81
N SER A 229 -17.32 17.27 -5.63
CA SER A 229 -16.47 17.98 -4.65
C SER A 229 -15.02 18.16 -5.10
N GLY A 230 -14.65 17.81 -6.34
CA GLY A 230 -13.38 18.21 -6.95
C GLY A 230 -12.14 17.71 -6.21
N TYR A 231 -11.75 16.45 -6.42
CA TYR A 231 -10.62 15.80 -5.70
C TYR A 231 -9.30 16.59 -5.69
N TRP A 232 -9.06 17.42 -6.72
CA TRP A 232 -7.83 18.21 -6.86
C TRP A 232 -7.96 19.65 -6.34
N ASP A 233 -9.13 20.04 -5.83
CA ASP A 233 -9.40 21.40 -5.32
C ASP A 233 -9.10 21.54 -3.82
N TYR A 234 -8.56 20.48 -3.21
CA TYR A 234 -8.27 20.39 -1.79
C TYR A 234 -6.85 19.88 -1.54
N PRO A 235 -6.13 20.42 -0.54
CA PRO A 235 -4.91 19.81 -0.05
C PRO A 235 -5.21 18.48 0.66
N TYR A 236 -4.22 17.59 0.73
CA TYR A 236 -4.39 16.22 1.22
C TYR A 236 -5.06 16.11 2.59
N GLN A 237 -4.55 16.82 3.59
CA GLN A 237 -5.05 16.79 4.96
C GLN A 237 -6.52 17.24 5.07
N GLU A 238 -6.96 18.16 4.21
CA GLU A 238 -8.37 18.58 4.18
C GLU A 238 -9.28 17.55 3.51
N ARG A 239 -8.77 16.78 2.54
CA ARG A 239 -9.50 15.64 1.96
C ARG A 239 -9.73 14.55 2.99
N VAL A 240 -8.69 14.20 3.75
CA VAL A 240 -8.80 13.19 4.81
C VAL A 240 -9.77 13.65 5.89
N LEU A 241 -9.60 14.86 6.43
CA LEU A 241 -10.50 15.39 7.47
C LEU A 241 -11.94 15.59 6.95
N GLY A 242 -12.10 15.96 5.68
CA GLY A 242 -13.38 16.00 4.99
C GLY A 242 -14.03 14.63 4.90
N CYS A 243 -13.31 13.56 4.55
CA CYS A 243 -13.82 12.18 4.59
C CYS A 243 -14.20 11.70 6.00
N VAL A 244 -13.51 12.15 7.04
CA VAL A 244 -13.89 11.85 8.43
C VAL A 244 -15.25 12.47 8.76
N LEU A 245 -15.48 13.70 8.30
CA LEU A 245 -16.73 14.45 8.48
C LEU A 245 -17.86 13.95 7.56
N ASN A 246 -17.52 13.63 6.32
CA ASN A 246 -18.42 13.24 5.23
C ASN A 246 -17.93 11.93 4.57
N PRO A 247 -18.07 10.76 5.26
CA PRO A 247 -17.65 9.48 4.70
C PRO A 247 -18.40 9.10 3.41
N PRO A 248 -17.77 8.34 2.50
CA PRO A 248 -18.37 7.90 1.25
C PRO A 248 -19.55 6.95 1.45
N VAL A 249 -20.49 6.95 0.51
CA VAL A 249 -21.58 5.98 0.40
C VAL A 249 -21.31 5.02 -0.75
N VAL A 250 -21.30 3.72 -0.44
CA VAL A 250 -21.20 2.64 -1.42
C VAL A 250 -22.51 1.85 -1.40
N ASN A 251 -23.13 1.67 -2.57
CA ASN A 251 -24.41 0.97 -2.70
C ASN A 251 -25.53 1.50 -1.78
N GLY A 252 -25.56 2.83 -1.57
CA GLY A 252 -26.55 3.48 -0.69
C GLY A 252 -26.27 3.31 0.81
N GLN A 253 -25.14 2.71 1.20
CA GLN A 253 -24.70 2.59 2.59
C GLN A 253 -23.40 3.34 2.82
N ARG A 254 -23.36 4.14 3.88
CA ARG A 254 -22.14 4.82 4.30
C ARG A 254 -21.15 3.81 4.86
N LEU A 255 -19.90 3.85 4.43
CA LEU A 255 -18.89 2.85 4.83
C LEU A 255 -18.54 2.92 6.31
N TRP A 256 -18.48 4.11 6.90
CA TRP A 256 -18.28 4.30 8.34
C TRP A 256 -19.10 5.47 8.89
N LYS A 257 -19.19 5.54 10.22
CA LYS A 257 -19.94 6.61 10.89
C LYS A 257 -19.16 7.94 10.81
N PRO A 258 -19.82 9.05 10.43
CA PRO A 258 -19.21 10.37 10.49
C PRO A 258 -18.72 10.72 11.90
N HIS A 259 -17.56 11.38 11.99
CA HIS A 259 -17.07 11.97 13.24
C HIS A 259 -17.00 13.50 13.08
N PRO A 260 -17.50 14.30 14.04
CA PRO A 260 -17.37 15.75 13.98
C PRO A 260 -15.91 16.18 13.90
N VAL A 261 -15.59 17.04 12.94
CA VAL A 261 -14.26 17.62 12.76
C VAL A 261 -14.39 19.14 12.72
N VAL A 262 -13.52 19.83 13.45
CA VAL A 262 -13.38 21.29 13.35
C VAL A 262 -12.22 21.59 12.41
N LEU A 263 -12.52 22.01 11.18
CA LEU A 263 -11.49 22.38 10.21
C LEU A 263 -10.81 23.70 10.61
N PRO A 264 -9.50 23.87 10.34
CA PRO A 264 -8.80 25.12 10.64
C PRO A 264 -9.36 26.29 9.81
N ASP A 265 -9.35 27.50 10.39
CA ASP A 265 -9.70 28.73 9.67
C ASP A 265 -8.59 29.10 8.68
N ILE A 266 -8.62 28.48 7.49
CA ILE A 266 -7.58 28.61 6.48
C ILE A 266 -7.38 30.07 6.06
N ALA A 267 -8.44 30.86 5.94
CA ALA A 267 -8.35 32.25 5.52
C ALA A 267 -7.53 33.10 6.51
N SER A 268 -7.76 32.92 7.81
CA SER A 268 -6.98 33.61 8.85
C SER A 268 -5.57 33.04 8.99
N LEU A 269 -5.41 31.71 8.92
CA LEU A 269 -4.13 31.05 9.13
C LEU A 269 -3.14 31.28 7.98
N THR A 270 -3.63 31.47 6.76
CA THR A 270 -2.77 31.70 5.57
C THR A 270 -2.50 33.17 5.27
N ALA A 271 -3.11 34.08 6.02
CA ALA A 271 -2.83 35.51 5.93
C ALA A 271 -1.37 35.83 6.36
N PRO A 272 -0.78 36.95 5.89
CA PRO A 272 0.57 37.34 6.29
C PRO A 272 0.76 37.38 7.81
N GLY A 273 1.76 36.64 8.30
CA GLY A 273 2.05 36.48 9.73
C GLY A 273 1.22 35.40 10.45
N GLY A 274 0.27 34.75 9.77
CA GLY A 274 -0.47 33.60 10.30
C GLY A 274 0.38 32.32 10.37
N ALA A 275 -0.10 31.31 11.09
CA ALA A 275 0.65 30.07 11.34
C ALA A 275 0.85 29.22 10.06
N LEU A 276 -0.01 29.38 9.06
CA LEU A 276 0.09 28.73 7.75
C LEU A 276 0.40 29.77 6.66
N ASP A 277 1.06 30.87 7.00
CA ASP A 277 1.55 31.83 6.02
C ASP A 277 2.52 31.12 5.04
N PRO A 278 2.29 31.18 3.72
CA PRO A 278 3.19 30.65 2.70
C PRO A 278 4.68 31.03 2.86
N ASP A 279 4.98 32.19 3.45
CA ASP A 279 6.36 32.63 3.71
C ASP A 279 7.04 31.82 4.83
N LEU A 280 6.28 31.25 5.77
CA LEU A 280 6.80 30.31 6.77
C LEU A 280 7.18 28.98 6.14
N PHE A 281 6.37 28.47 5.21
CA PHE A 281 6.62 27.19 4.56
C PHE A 281 7.94 27.14 3.78
N ARG A 282 8.44 28.29 3.31
CA ARG A 282 9.72 28.41 2.60
C ARG A 282 10.94 28.43 3.52
N GLN A 283 10.74 28.48 4.84
CA GLN A 283 11.81 28.47 5.84
C GLN A 283 12.06 27.05 6.35
N ARG A 284 13.16 26.86 7.10
CA ARG A 284 13.45 25.56 7.68
C ARG A 284 12.50 25.28 8.84
N LEU A 285 11.87 24.09 8.83
CA LEU A 285 10.83 23.72 9.79
C LEU A 285 11.30 23.78 11.24
N ASP A 286 12.55 23.39 11.53
CA ASP A 286 13.15 23.49 12.87
C ASP A 286 13.18 24.92 13.42
N GLN A 287 13.11 25.94 12.56
CA GLN A 287 13.14 27.35 12.94
C GLN A 287 11.74 27.98 13.04
N VAL A 288 10.73 27.37 12.40
CA VAL A 288 9.38 27.94 12.31
C VAL A 288 8.29 27.07 12.93
N ARG A 289 8.62 25.85 13.38
CA ARG A 289 7.69 24.87 13.98
C ARG A 289 6.73 25.49 14.98
N GLU A 290 7.24 26.21 15.98
CA GLU A 290 6.43 26.83 17.03
C GLU A 290 5.43 27.86 16.45
N ARG A 291 5.87 28.65 15.47
CA ARG A 291 5.03 29.66 14.81
C ARG A 291 3.98 29.05 13.90
N MET A 292 4.24 27.86 13.37
CA MET A 292 3.32 27.12 12.51
C MET A 292 2.35 26.22 13.30
N SER A 293 2.60 26.00 14.58
CA SER A 293 1.75 25.14 15.42
C SER A 293 0.40 25.82 15.66
N LEU A 294 -0.66 25.01 15.73
CA LEU A 294 -2.04 25.49 15.87
C LEU A 294 -2.56 25.18 17.27
N ASP A 295 -3.52 25.96 17.74
CA ASP A 295 -4.29 25.59 18.92
C ASP A 295 -5.27 24.46 18.58
N LEU A 296 -5.50 23.55 19.53
CA LEU A 296 -6.62 22.61 19.42
C LEU A 296 -7.93 23.39 19.54
N PRO A 297 -8.89 23.25 18.61
CA PRO A 297 -10.15 23.96 18.70
C PRO A 297 -10.91 23.59 19.99
N GLY A 298 -11.41 24.59 20.73
CA GLY A 298 -12.12 24.35 22.00
C GLY A 298 -13.43 23.55 21.86
N SER A 299 -13.95 23.43 20.64
CA SER A 299 -15.11 22.60 20.29
C SER A 299 -14.73 21.23 19.70
N ALA A 300 -13.44 20.89 19.63
CA ALA A 300 -12.99 19.60 19.15
C ALA A 300 -13.55 18.49 20.04
N VAL A 301 -13.99 17.40 19.41
CA VAL A 301 -14.57 16.26 20.10
C VAL A 301 -13.57 15.11 20.03
N PRO A 302 -13.20 14.47 21.16
CA PRO A 302 -12.34 13.30 21.13
C PRO A 302 -12.91 12.25 20.18
N ALA A 303 -12.05 11.71 19.33
CA ALA A 303 -12.35 10.56 18.50
C ALA A 303 -12.80 9.42 19.42
N ARG A 304 -14.06 9.01 19.28
CA ARG A 304 -14.54 7.79 19.92
C ARG A 304 -14.32 6.64 18.95
N LEU A 305 -13.67 5.60 19.42
CA LEU A 305 -13.68 4.29 18.77
C LEU A 305 -15.12 3.76 18.79
N THR A 306 -15.87 3.96 17.70
CA THR A 306 -17.14 3.26 17.41
C THR A 306 -17.29 3.23 15.90
N ILE A 307 -17.17 2.11 15.17
CA ILE A 307 -17.66 0.73 15.38
C ILE A 307 -16.48 -0.26 15.31
N GLY A 308 -16.58 -1.40 16.00
CA GLY A 308 -15.52 -2.40 16.19
C GLY A 308 -15.08 -2.43 17.64
N GLY A 309 -15.99 -2.85 18.53
CA GLY A 309 -15.64 -3.01 19.95
C GLY A 309 -14.52 -4.05 20.16
N PRO A 310 -14.18 -4.38 21.41
CA PRO A 310 -13.23 -5.47 21.75
C PRO A 310 -13.59 -6.86 21.17
N GLU A 311 -14.64 -6.97 20.36
CA GLU A 311 -15.14 -8.17 19.69
C GLU A 311 -14.58 -8.38 18.27
N SER A 312 -13.90 -7.40 17.65
CA SER A 312 -13.13 -7.68 16.41
C SER A 312 -11.96 -8.58 16.78
N SER A 313 -12.05 -9.82 16.32
CA SER A 313 -11.07 -10.86 16.63
C SER A 313 -9.97 -10.80 15.58
N ARG A 314 -8.77 -10.44 16.02
CA ARG A 314 -7.55 -10.51 15.21
C ARG A 314 -7.41 -11.89 14.57
N GLU A 315 -7.74 -12.93 15.34
CA GLU A 315 -7.70 -14.32 14.90
C GLU A 315 -8.76 -14.61 13.83
N ALA A 316 -9.96 -14.02 13.94
CA ALA A 316 -10.99 -14.16 12.90
C ALA A 316 -10.62 -13.45 11.61
N LEU A 317 -9.97 -12.29 11.71
CA LEU A 317 -9.54 -11.51 10.56
C LEU A 317 -8.34 -12.15 9.86
N LEU A 318 -7.29 -12.53 10.60
CA LEU A 318 -6.05 -13.04 10.02
C LEU A 318 -6.12 -14.54 9.72
N GLY A 319 -7.01 -15.25 10.40
CA GLY A 319 -7.11 -16.69 10.35
C GLY A 319 -5.91 -17.40 10.96
N MET A 320 -5.89 -18.72 10.75
CA MET A 320 -4.79 -19.63 11.04
C MET A 320 -4.42 -20.33 9.74
N PRO A 321 -3.58 -19.72 8.89
CA PRO A 321 -3.18 -20.34 7.64
C PRO A 321 -2.31 -21.57 7.94
N GLU A 322 -2.37 -22.57 7.06
CA GLU A 322 -1.59 -23.79 7.17
C GLU A 322 -1.11 -24.21 5.78
N LEU A 323 0.22 -24.25 5.58
CA LEU A 323 0.80 -24.71 4.32
C LEU A 323 0.49 -26.19 4.08
N HIS A 324 0.02 -26.49 2.87
CA HIS A 324 -0.15 -27.85 2.40
C HIS A 324 0.31 -28.02 0.95
N GLY A 325 0.72 -29.25 0.60
CA GLY A 325 0.77 -29.70 -0.79
C GLY A 325 1.90 -29.11 -1.65
N ILE A 326 2.93 -28.52 -1.03
CA ILE A 326 4.11 -28.07 -1.78
C ILE A 326 4.97 -29.28 -2.21
N PRO A 327 5.28 -29.44 -3.51
CA PRO A 327 6.12 -30.54 -3.98
C PRO A 327 7.58 -30.37 -3.53
N SER A 328 8.23 -31.49 -3.20
CA SER A 328 9.68 -31.49 -2.91
C SER A 328 10.54 -31.40 -4.17
N GLU A 329 10.01 -31.82 -5.33
CA GLU A 329 10.69 -31.79 -6.62
C GLU A 329 9.70 -31.52 -7.76
N VAL A 330 10.13 -30.72 -8.74
CA VAL A 330 9.45 -30.49 -10.01
C VAL A 330 10.43 -30.77 -11.15
N GLU A 331 10.06 -31.68 -12.05
CA GLU A 331 10.81 -31.96 -13.26
C GLU A 331 10.28 -31.06 -14.40
N LEU A 332 11.14 -30.20 -14.93
CA LEU A 332 10.87 -29.36 -16.10
C LEU A 332 11.30 -30.12 -17.36
N SER A 333 10.37 -30.35 -18.26
CA SER A 333 10.67 -30.91 -19.59
C SER A 333 11.04 -29.82 -20.61
N SER A 334 11.81 -30.19 -21.63
CA SER A 334 12.11 -29.30 -22.76
C SER A 334 10.87 -28.80 -23.49
N SER A 335 9.79 -29.58 -23.52
CA SER A 335 8.52 -29.21 -24.16
C SER A 335 7.73 -28.19 -23.33
N GLU A 336 7.77 -28.26 -22.00
CA GLU A 336 7.21 -27.23 -21.11
C GLU A 336 7.94 -25.91 -21.28
N LEU A 337 9.28 -25.92 -21.27
CA LEU A 337 10.07 -24.71 -21.56
C LEU A 337 9.72 -24.10 -22.93
N ALA A 338 9.53 -24.93 -23.96
CA ALA A 338 9.11 -24.46 -25.29
C ALA A 338 7.69 -23.88 -25.31
N ARG A 339 6.84 -24.20 -24.33
CA ARG A 339 5.49 -23.64 -24.14
C ARG A 339 5.45 -22.47 -23.16
N GLY A 340 6.60 -22.02 -22.67
CA GLY A 340 6.70 -20.88 -21.76
C GLY A 340 6.91 -21.23 -20.30
N GLY A 341 7.02 -22.52 -19.93
CA GLY A 341 7.32 -22.94 -18.56
C GLY A 341 6.41 -24.03 -17.99
N THR A 342 6.48 -24.20 -16.67
CA THR A 342 5.57 -25.01 -15.83
C THR A 342 5.03 -24.15 -14.67
N GLN A 343 4.34 -24.74 -13.71
CA GLN A 343 3.83 -24.03 -12.53
C GLN A 343 4.08 -24.79 -11.23
N LEU A 344 4.30 -24.03 -10.16
CA LEU A 344 4.28 -24.52 -8.78
C LEU A 344 2.97 -24.10 -8.12
N THR A 345 2.44 -24.93 -7.24
CA THR A 345 1.20 -24.65 -6.52
C THR A 345 1.48 -24.62 -5.03
N ILE A 346 0.95 -23.60 -4.36
CA ILE A 346 0.94 -23.46 -2.90
C ILE A 346 -0.52 -23.59 -2.47
N ALA A 347 -0.82 -24.50 -1.55
CA ALA A 347 -2.17 -24.62 -0.98
C ALA A 347 -2.17 -24.15 0.47
N ASN A 348 -3.28 -23.53 0.88
CA ASN A 348 -3.57 -23.18 2.27
C ASN A 348 -4.78 -23.99 2.75
N GLU A 349 -4.55 -25.04 3.53
CA GLU A 349 -5.64 -25.88 4.09
C GLU A 349 -6.24 -25.29 5.38
N GLY A 350 -5.59 -24.28 5.95
CA GLY A 350 -6.04 -23.57 7.12
C GLY A 350 -7.14 -22.54 6.81
N SER A 351 -7.10 -21.43 7.54
CA SER A 351 -7.99 -20.28 7.34
C SER A 351 -7.20 -19.01 7.06
N GLY A 352 -7.87 -17.96 6.58
CA GLY A 352 -7.20 -16.69 6.34
C GLY A 352 -6.33 -16.69 5.07
N LEU A 353 -5.29 -15.85 5.07
CA LEU A 353 -4.35 -15.71 3.96
C LEU A 353 -2.99 -16.27 4.38
N LEU A 354 -2.44 -17.22 3.63
CA LEU A 354 -1.05 -17.64 3.77
C LEU A 354 -0.18 -16.78 2.89
N ALA A 355 0.56 -15.84 3.48
CA ALA A 355 1.49 -14.99 2.75
C ALA A 355 2.80 -15.75 2.46
N TRP A 356 3.32 -15.61 1.24
CA TRP A 356 4.54 -16.28 0.81
C TRP A 356 5.40 -15.36 -0.06
N ARG A 357 6.71 -15.62 -0.09
CA ARG A 357 7.65 -14.97 -1.00
C ARG A 357 8.74 -15.93 -1.50
N VAL A 358 9.27 -15.63 -2.68
CA VAL A 358 10.46 -16.28 -3.22
C VAL A 358 11.69 -15.63 -2.59
N VAL A 359 12.52 -16.45 -1.95
CA VAL A 359 13.77 -16.03 -1.29
C VAL A 359 14.95 -16.17 -2.24
N SER A 360 14.98 -17.23 -3.04
CA SER A 360 16.03 -17.44 -4.04
C SER A 360 15.57 -18.36 -5.16
N THR A 361 16.13 -18.15 -6.35
CA THR A 361 15.92 -18.99 -7.54
C THR A 361 17.27 -19.37 -8.16
N PRO A 362 17.33 -20.48 -8.92
CA PRO A 362 18.49 -20.77 -9.76
C PRO A 362 18.59 -19.72 -10.87
N SER A 363 19.80 -19.27 -11.20
CA SER A 363 20.02 -18.21 -12.20
C SER A 363 19.53 -18.51 -13.62
N TRP A 364 19.17 -19.76 -13.90
CA TRP A 364 18.66 -20.22 -15.20
C TRP A 364 17.12 -20.27 -15.25
N LEU A 365 16.44 -19.97 -14.15
CA LEU A 365 14.98 -19.92 -14.04
C LEU A 365 14.48 -18.52 -13.69
N ASP A 366 13.35 -18.17 -14.27
CA ASP A 366 12.52 -17.04 -13.85
C ASP A 366 11.28 -17.55 -13.11
N VAL A 367 10.86 -16.82 -12.08
CA VAL A 367 9.56 -16.99 -11.41
C VAL A 367 8.67 -15.83 -11.81
N GLY A 368 7.48 -16.14 -12.34
CA GLY A 368 6.56 -15.14 -12.85
C GLY A 368 5.94 -14.28 -11.76
N ILE A 369 5.77 -14.83 -10.56
CA ILE A 369 5.30 -14.15 -9.35
C ILE A 369 6.32 -14.40 -8.24
N GLN A 370 6.69 -13.33 -7.54
CA GLN A 370 7.76 -13.30 -6.55
C GLN A 370 7.24 -13.30 -5.11
N ALA A 371 6.01 -12.85 -4.88
CA ALA A 371 5.31 -12.94 -3.61
C ALA A 371 3.79 -12.96 -3.82
N GLY A 372 3.06 -13.49 -2.86
CA GLY A 372 1.61 -13.52 -2.93
C GLY A 372 0.93 -14.09 -1.70
N VAL A 373 -0.37 -14.36 -1.84
CA VAL A 373 -1.20 -14.99 -0.82
C VAL A 373 -1.94 -16.20 -1.37
N ALA A 374 -1.96 -17.28 -0.60
CA ALA A 374 -2.82 -18.44 -0.84
C ALA A 374 -4.05 -18.37 0.08
N LEU A 375 -5.24 -18.42 -0.53
CA LEU A 375 -6.51 -18.34 0.18
C LEU A 375 -6.79 -19.63 0.97
N GLY A 376 -7.11 -19.50 2.25
CA GLY A 376 -7.65 -20.59 3.06
C GLY A 376 -9.17 -20.49 3.21
N SER A 377 -9.71 -21.24 4.17
CA SER A 377 -11.11 -21.11 4.60
C SER A 377 -11.38 -19.82 5.40
N GLY A 378 -12.65 -19.54 5.70
CA GLY A 378 -13.03 -18.49 6.66
C GLY A 378 -13.42 -17.13 6.07
N TYR A 379 -13.03 -16.85 4.83
CA TYR A 379 -13.62 -15.76 4.06
C TYR A 379 -14.82 -16.25 3.24
N ASP A 380 -15.78 -15.37 2.90
CA ASP A 380 -17.04 -15.65 2.18
C ASP A 380 -16.86 -16.12 0.71
N PHE A 381 -15.77 -16.85 0.42
CA PHE A 381 -15.33 -17.21 -0.92
C PHE A 381 -15.25 -18.73 -1.11
N SER A 382 -16.27 -19.47 -0.64
CA SER A 382 -16.34 -20.94 -0.70
C SER A 382 -16.24 -21.57 -2.11
N ASN A 383 -16.16 -20.75 -3.16
CA ASN A 383 -16.05 -21.18 -4.57
C ASN A 383 -14.68 -20.88 -5.21
N MET A 384 -13.72 -20.33 -4.47
CA MET A 384 -12.42 -19.94 -5.01
C MET A 384 -11.35 -21.02 -4.82
N PRO A 385 -10.37 -21.14 -5.75
CA PRO A 385 -9.24 -22.05 -5.56
C PRO A 385 -8.44 -21.62 -4.33
N GLN A 386 -8.29 -22.52 -3.37
CA GLN A 386 -7.48 -22.32 -2.14
C GLN A 386 -5.98 -22.46 -2.40
N GLN A 387 -5.53 -21.91 -3.54
CA GLN A 387 -4.21 -22.16 -4.09
C GLN A 387 -3.64 -20.90 -4.74
N SER A 388 -2.34 -20.66 -4.56
CA SER A 388 -1.56 -19.77 -5.43
C SER A 388 -0.87 -20.58 -6.50
N ILE A 389 -0.78 -20.02 -7.70
CA ILE A 389 -0.09 -20.62 -8.84
C ILE A 389 1.12 -19.74 -9.17
N ILE A 390 2.31 -20.31 -9.13
CA ILE A 390 3.57 -19.63 -9.43
C ILE A 390 4.07 -20.12 -10.79
N PRO A 391 3.99 -19.31 -11.85
CA PRO A 391 4.60 -19.65 -13.13
C PRO A 391 6.12 -19.74 -13.01
N ILE A 392 6.71 -20.79 -13.57
CA ILE A 392 8.17 -21.00 -13.60
C ILE A 392 8.59 -21.18 -15.05
N SER A 393 9.53 -20.38 -15.52
CA SER A 393 10.00 -20.40 -16.91
C SER A 393 11.52 -20.37 -16.99
N ALA A 394 12.06 -20.56 -18.20
CA ALA A 394 13.48 -20.33 -18.44
C ALA A 394 13.79 -18.84 -18.33
N SER A 395 14.96 -18.51 -17.76
CA SER A 395 15.45 -17.14 -17.74
C SER A 395 15.52 -16.53 -19.15
N ALA A 396 15.49 -15.20 -19.25
CA ALA A 396 15.67 -14.50 -20.53
C ALA A 396 16.95 -14.89 -21.31
N GLY A 397 18.00 -15.33 -20.62
CA GLY A 397 19.23 -15.86 -21.23
C GLY A 397 19.08 -17.27 -21.82
N GLY A 398 17.95 -17.92 -21.59
CA GLY A 398 17.68 -19.32 -21.91
C GLY A 398 18.44 -20.29 -21.00
N VAL A 399 18.09 -21.57 -21.12
CA VAL A 399 18.83 -22.65 -20.44
C VAL A 399 19.75 -23.35 -21.44
N PRO A 400 21.06 -23.52 -21.16
CA PRO A 400 21.97 -24.28 -22.04
C PRO A 400 21.54 -25.75 -22.21
N GLU A 401 22.04 -26.42 -23.26
CA GLU A 401 21.89 -27.88 -23.36
C GLU A 401 22.59 -28.59 -22.18
N GLY A 402 22.04 -29.72 -21.76
CA GLY A 402 22.55 -30.54 -20.66
C GLY A 402 21.58 -30.66 -19.49
N SER A 403 22.06 -31.31 -18.43
CA SER A 403 21.30 -31.53 -17.20
C SER A 403 21.52 -30.40 -16.20
N HIS A 404 20.44 -29.76 -15.78
CA HIS A 404 20.43 -28.66 -14.82
C HIS A 404 19.68 -29.08 -13.57
N ARG A 405 20.19 -28.66 -12.42
CA ARG A 405 19.54 -28.82 -11.12
C ARG A 405 19.65 -27.52 -10.34
N GLY A 406 18.59 -27.18 -9.63
CA GLY A 406 18.52 -25.99 -8.79
C GLY A 406 17.45 -26.13 -7.73
N ARG A 407 17.30 -25.11 -6.89
CA ARG A 407 16.23 -25.04 -5.88
C ARG A 407 15.58 -23.68 -5.95
N ILE A 408 14.25 -23.66 -5.91
CA ILE A 408 13.49 -22.46 -5.57
C ILE A 408 13.26 -22.52 -4.06
N VAL A 409 13.63 -21.46 -3.35
CA VAL A 409 13.42 -21.34 -1.91
C VAL A 409 12.26 -20.37 -1.67
N LEU A 410 11.26 -20.83 -0.93
CA LEU A 410 10.06 -20.07 -0.57
C LEU A 410 10.03 -19.87 0.94
N GLU A 411 9.64 -18.69 1.38
CA GLU A 411 9.34 -18.40 2.78
C GLU A 411 7.84 -18.14 2.92
N PHE A 412 7.22 -18.76 3.92
CA PHE A 412 5.82 -18.57 4.28
C PHE A 412 5.76 -17.88 5.63
N ASN A 413 4.89 -16.89 5.74
CA ASN A 413 4.80 -16.01 6.91
C ASN A 413 3.42 -16.15 7.54
N TYR A 414 3.42 -16.32 8.85
CA TYR A 414 2.22 -16.59 9.65
C TYR A 414 1.82 -15.36 10.46
N PRO A 415 0.52 -15.20 10.77
CA PRO A 415 0.04 -14.07 11.57
C PRO A 415 0.69 -13.95 12.94
N ASP A 416 1.16 -15.04 13.55
CA ASP A 416 1.82 -15.03 14.87
C ASP A 416 3.28 -14.53 14.81
N GLY A 417 3.75 -14.09 13.65
CA GLY A 417 5.11 -13.62 13.42
C GLY A 417 6.11 -14.74 13.13
N SER A 418 5.68 -16.00 13.19
CA SER A 418 6.53 -17.12 12.77
C SER A 418 6.64 -17.21 11.25
N SER A 419 7.68 -17.89 10.78
CA SER A 419 7.86 -18.22 9.37
C SER A 419 8.44 -19.61 9.21
N GLU A 420 8.16 -20.21 8.06
CA GLU A 420 8.79 -21.46 7.63
C GLU A 420 9.39 -21.28 6.23
N THR A 421 10.37 -22.11 5.90
CA THR A 421 11.03 -22.08 4.59
C THR A 421 10.99 -23.43 3.94
N GLU A 422 10.49 -23.49 2.72
CA GLU A 422 10.48 -24.70 1.90
C GLU A 422 11.38 -24.54 0.69
N SER A 423 11.85 -25.68 0.18
CA SER A 423 12.76 -25.71 -0.95
C SER A 423 12.33 -26.76 -1.95
N VAL A 424 11.94 -26.30 -3.13
CA VAL A 424 11.51 -27.14 -4.24
C VAL A 424 12.69 -27.41 -5.14
N ALA A 425 13.11 -28.67 -5.24
CA ALA A 425 14.15 -29.06 -6.20
C ALA A 425 13.59 -28.95 -7.63
N ILE A 426 14.33 -28.30 -8.52
CA ILE A 426 13.99 -28.21 -9.93
C ILE A 426 15.05 -28.95 -10.73
N SER A 427 14.62 -29.91 -11.56
CA SER A 427 15.48 -30.65 -12.46
C SER A 427 15.04 -30.48 -13.91
N LEU A 428 16.00 -30.39 -14.82
CA LEU A 428 15.76 -30.25 -16.26
C LEU A 428 16.85 -31.01 -17.03
N ASP A 429 16.46 -31.91 -17.93
CA ASP A 429 17.38 -32.49 -18.92
C ASP A 429 17.08 -31.88 -20.30
N LYS A 430 17.75 -30.77 -20.63
CA LYS A 430 17.55 -30.09 -21.90
C LYS A 430 18.42 -30.74 -22.97
N ARG A 431 17.83 -31.66 -23.73
CA ARG A 431 18.45 -32.20 -24.95
C ARG A 431 18.21 -31.27 -26.12
N GLY A 432 19.25 -31.03 -26.91
CA GLY A 432 19.16 -30.24 -28.14
C GLY A 432 18.02 -30.73 -29.02
N ALA A 433 17.28 -29.80 -29.62
CA ALA A 433 16.52 -30.15 -30.81
C ALA A 433 17.52 -30.76 -31.79
N ALA A 434 17.21 -31.93 -32.35
CA ALA A 434 18.05 -32.52 -33.37
C ALA A 434 18.35 -31.44 -34.42
N TYR A 435 19.60 -31.00 -34.49
CA TYR A 435 20.04 -30.12 -35.55
C TYR A 435 19.67 -30.84 -36.85
N TYR A 436 18.71 -30.29 -37.60
CA TYR A 436 18.62 -30.64 -39.01
C TYR A 436 19.94 -30.16 -39.62
N GLU A 437 20.90 -31.08 -39.77
CA GLU A 437 22.01 -30.86 -40.69
C GLU A 437 21.38 -30.64 -42.05
N ALA A 438 21.36 -29.39 -42.51
CA ALA A 438 21.00 -29.07 -43.88
C ALA A 438 21.96 -29.82 -44.81
N GLY A 439 21.49 -30.95 -45.38
CA GLY A 439 22.24 -31.68 -46.40
C GLY A 439 22.28 -33.21 -46.33
N ARG A 440 21.65 -33.89 -45.36
CA ARG A 440 21.54 -35.36 -45.40
C ARG A 440 20.14 -35.82 -45.83
N PRO A 441 19.99 -36.58 -46.93
CA PRO A 441 18.74 -37.23 -47.28
C PRO A 441 18.40 -38.28 -46.21
N GLN A 442 17.13 -38.37 -45.83
CA GLN A 442 16.62 -39.46 -45.01
C GLN A 442 16.79 -40.79 -45.76
N SER A 443 17.43 -41.76 -45.11
CA SER A 443 17.51 -43.16 -45.53
C SER A 443 16.31 -43.95 -45.04
#